data_AF-A0A1I5A493-F1
#
_entry.id   AF-A0A1I5A493-F1
#
_cell.length_a   1.000
_cell.length_b   1.000
_cell.length_c   1.000
_cell.angle_alpha   90.00
_cell.angle_beta   90.00
_cell.angle_gamma   90.00
#
_symmetry.space_group_name_H-M   'P 1'
#
loop_
_entity.id
_entity.type
_entity.pdbx_description
1 polymer ?
#
loop_
_entity_poly.entity_id
_entity_poly.type
_entity_poly.pdbx_seq_one_letter_code
_entity_poly.pdbx_strand_id
1 'polypeptide(L)'
;MNNKILAVIFSSLLLVSCASIPKETVTLSKTIGSDLQILHNSQRNMVQLYYNGIKHNINAFIDDVYAPFIIHHVLEIELNKHRRGESSIYGIIENAGKKGGKDETEEALNVMLEFQEAANRQINAKKNELLSPILQQEREVLSAIDQSYQNTIYANTTLTAYLVSVRKIKESQNEALSIAGLNGLDTTVTNQLVELSSFVDVILDKGEKINIKSDKAQQQIEDIANKIKELTNKITK
;
A
#
# COMPACT_ATOMS: atom_id res chain seq x y z
N MET A 1 -38.17 65.28 12.78
CA MET A 1 -37.87 64.55 11.54
C MET A 1 -38.99 63.52 11.32
N ASN A 2 -39.70 63.58 10.21
CA ASN A 2 -40.96 62.84 10.03
C ASN A 2 -40.69 61.33 10.01
N ASN A 3 -41.47 60.51 10.74
CA ASN A 3 -41.25 59.06 10.87
C ASN A 3 -41.22 58.34 9.49
N LYS A 4 -41.87 58.94 8.48
CA LYS A 4 -41.87 58.49 7.08
C LYS A 4 -40.53 58.71 6.36
N ILE A 5 -39.79 59.77 6.69
CA ILE A 5 -38.47 60.06 6.09
C ILE A 5 -37.42 59.11 6.67
N LEU A 6 -37.52 58.78 7.96
CA LEU A 6 -36.63 57.80 8.61
C LEU A 6 -36.81 56.39 8.02
N ALA A 7 -38.06 56.00 7.73
CA ALA A 7 -38.39 54.72 7.09
C ALA A 7 -37.85 54.62 5.64
N VAL A 8 -37.90 55.71 4.86
CA VAL A 8 -37.35 55.74 3.49
C VAL A 8 -35.82 55.63 3.49
N ILE A 9 -35.14 56.32 4.42
CA ILE A 9 -33.68 56.26 4.57
C ILE A 9 -33.24 54.85 5.00
N PHE A 10 -33.97 54.23 5.95
CA PHE A 10 -33.70 52.86 6.39
C PHE A 10 -33.95 51.83 5.28
N SER A 11 -34.99 52.02 4.46
CA SER A 11 -35.30 51.16 3.32
C SER A 11 -34.30 51.31 2.16
N SER A 12 -33.69 52.50 1.99
CA SER A 12 -32.62 52.71 0.99
C SER A 12 -31.27 52.13 1.42
N LEU A 13 -31.02 52.00 2.73
CA LEU A 13 -29.78 51.38 3.24
C LEU A 13 -29.75 49.86 3.02
N LEU A 14 -30.90 49.20 2.98
CA LEU A 14 -31.02 47.77 2.74
C LEU A 14 -30.67 47.35 1.30
N LEU A 15 -30.70 48.29 0.34
CA LEU A 15 -30.38 48.05 -1.07
C LEU A 15 -28.86 48.03 -1.38
N VAL A 16 -28.01 48.42 -0.42
CA VAL A 16 -26.54 48.44 -0.60
C VAL A 16 -25.88 47.07 -0.27
N SER A 17 -26.69 46.07 0.07
CA SER A 17 -26.23 44.74 0.47
C SER A 17 -25.77 43.83 -0.69
N CYS A 18 -25.73 44.33 -1.93
CA CYS A 18 -25.03 43.65 -3.03
C CYS A 18 -23.51 43.76 -2.83
N ALA A 19 -22.97 43.07 -1.82
CA ALA A 19 -21.53 42.98 -1.63
C ALA A 19 -20.91 42.32 -2.88
N SER A 20 -20.17 43.10 -3.66
CA SER A 20 -19.39 42.58 -4.77
C SER A 20 -18.35 41.62 -4.20
N ILE A 21 -18.26 40.40 -4.72
CA ILE A 21 -17.27 39.41 -4.30
C ILE A 21 -15.86 40.01 -4.47
N PRO A 22 -15.07 40.13 -3.38
CA PRO A 22 -13.72 40.70 -3.44
C PRO A 22 -12.79 39.89 -4.35
N LYS A 23 -11.79 40.53 -4.96
CA LYS A 23 -10.79 39.84 -5.79
C LYS A 23 -9.97 38.85 -4.95
N GLU A 24 -9.80 39.19 -3.68
CA GLU A 24 -9.12 38.43 -2.64
C GLU A 24 -9.79 37.06 -2.44
N THR A 25 -11.12 36.97 -2.50
CA THR A 25 -11.86 35.70 -2.38
C THR A 25 -11.59 34.77 -3.56
N VAL A 26 -11.49 35.32 -4.78
CA VAL A 26 -11.12 34.54 -5.98
C VAL A 26 -9.66 34.07 -5.89
N THR A 27 -8.75 34.94 -5.47
CA THR A 27 -7.33 34.59 -5.26
C THR A 27 -7.20 33.49 -4.22
N LEU A 28 -7.89 33.60 -3.09
CA LEU A 28 -7.89 32.59 -2.03
C LEU A 28 -8.38 31.23 -2.53
N SER A 29 -9.49 31.19 -3.28
CA SER A 29 -10.00 29.92 -3.83
C SER A 29 -9.05 29.29 -4.84
N LYS A 30 -8.34 30.09 -5.65
CA LYS A 30 -7.26 29.59 -6.52
C LYS A 30 -6.09 29.02 -5.72
N THR A 31 -5.65 29.72 -4.67
CA THR A 31 -4.59 29.26 -3.78
C THR A 31 -4.95 27.94 -3.12
N ILE A 32 -6.18 27.81 -2.58
CA ILE A 32 -6.70 26.55 -2.02
C ILE A 32 -6.64 25.42 -3.05
N GLY A 33 -7.02 25.68 -4.30
CA GLY A 33 -6.92 24.69 -5.37
C GLY A 33 -5.49 24.19 -5.62
N SER A 34 -4.52 25.11 -5.59
CA SER A 34 -3.08 24.77 -5.70
C SER A 34 -2.60 23.97 -4.49
N ASP A 35 -2.96 24.39 -3.28
CA ASP A 35 -2.56 23.73 -2.04
C ASP A 35 -3.15 22.32 -1.93
N LEU A 36 -4.39 22.11 -2.41
CA LEU A 36 -5.01 20.79 -2.49
C LEU A 36 -4.23 19.83 -3.41
N GLN A 37 -3.67 20.31 -4.52
CA GLN A 37 -2.83 19.49 -5.40
C GLN A 37 -1.49 19.13 -4.73
N ILE A 38 -0.88 20.09 -4.01
CA ILE A 38 0.35 19.84 -3.26
C ILE A 38 0.10 18.80 -2.16
N LEU A 39 -1.00 18.94 -1.42
CA LEU A 39 -1.36 18.02 -0.35
C LEU A 39 -1.69 16.62 -0.89
N HIS A 40 -2.43 16.53 -2.00
CA HIS A 40 -2.70 15.27 -2.70
C HIS A 40 -1.41 14.52 -3.02
N ASN A 41 -0.46 15.20 -3.67
CA ASN A 41 0.84 14.62 -4.01
C ASN A 41 1.64 14.20 -2.77
N SER A 42 1.65 15.03 -1.73
CA SER A 42 2.35 14.75 -0.48
C SER A 42 1.80 13.49 0.21
N GLN A 43 0.47 13.38 0.34
CA GLN A 43 -0.16 12.24 0.99
C GLN A 43 0.03 10.95 0.17
N ARG A 44 -0.07 11.04 -1.16
CA ARG A 44 0.26 9.93 -2.07
C ARG A 44 1.70 9.45 -1.87
N ASN A 45 2.66 10.37 -1.84
CA ASN A 45 4.08 10.04 -1.64
C ASN A 45 4.34 9.38 -0.28
N MET A 46 3.71 9.88 0.79
CA MET A 46 3.83 9.30 2.13
C MET A 46 3.37 7.84 2.15
N VAL A 47 2.20 7.56 1.57
CA VAL A 47 1.67 6.19 1.47
C VAL A 47 2.61 5.29 0.67
N GLN A 48 3.09 5.75 -0.48
CA GLN A 48 4.03 4.97 -1.30
C GLN A 48 5.34 4.66 -0.59
N LEU A 49 5.95 5.63 0.09
CA LEU A 49 7.18 5.43 0.86
C LEU A 49 6.98 4.35 1.93
N TYR A 50 5.85 4.41 2.61
CA TYR A 50 5.52 3.47 3.66
C TYR A 50 5.33 2.04 3.14
N TYR A 51 4.52 1.86 2.08
CA TYR A 51 4.35 0.55 1.44
C TYR A 51 5.65 0.02 0.84
N ASN A 52 6.53 0.88 0.32
CA ASN A 52 7.86 0.49 -0.13
C ASN A 52 8.71 -0.09 1.00
N GLY A 53 8.65 0.49 2.21
CA GLY A 53 9.31 -0.07 3.40
C GLY A 53 8.80 -1.47 3.75
N ILE A 54 7.48 -1.69 3.69
CA ILE A 54 6.89 -3.01 3.96
C ILE A 54 7.32 -4.05 2.92
N LYS A 55 7.29 -3.69 1.63
CA LYS A 55 7.77 -4.56 0.54
C LYS A 55 9.24 -4.93 0.74
N HIS A 56 10.06 -3.99 1.19
CA HIS A 56 11.46 -4.24 1.53
C HIS A 56 11.59 -5.26 2.67
N ASN A 57 10.85 -5.08 3.77
CA ASN A 57 10.89 -6.00 4.91
C ASN A 57 10.41 -7.41 4.55
N ILE A 58 9.37 -7.53 3.72
CA ILE A 58 8.92 -8.84 3.22
C ILE A 58 10.01 -9.51 2.37
N ASN A 59 10.69 -8.75 1.49
CA ASN A 59 11.81 -9.29 0.73
C ASN A 59 12.94 -9.77 1.63
N ALA A 60 13.34 -8.97 2.63
CA ALA A 60 14.35 -9.38 3.60
C ALA A 60 13.95 -10.65 4.35
N PHE A 61 12.70 -10.77 4.81
CA PHE A 61 12.20 -12.00 5.42
C PHE A 61 12.27 -13.22 4.48
N ILE A 62 11.91 -13.04 3.21
CA ILE A 62 12.01 -14.12 2.22
C ILE A 62 13.47 -14.55 2.03
N ASP A 63 14.36 -13.58 1.85
CA ASP A 63 15.74 -13.82 1.46
C ASP A 63 16.58 -14.34 2.65
N ASP A 64 16.38 -13.79 3.85
CA ASP A 64 17.20 -14.06 5.03
C ASP A 64 16.62 -15.14 5.96
N VAL A 65 15.32 -15.43 5.88
CA VAL A 65 14.65 -16.39 6.78
C VAL A 65 14.03 -17.54 6.01
N TYR A 66 13.09 -17.26 5.10
CA TYR A 66 12.32 -18.32 4.45
C TYR A 66 13.15 -19.16 3.48
N ALA A 67 13.94 -18.52 2.61
CA ALA A 67 14.77 -19.22 1.62
C ALA A 67 15.81 -20.14 2.30
N PRO A 68 16.58 -19.68 3.31
CA PRO A 68 17.47 -20.57 4.06
C PRO A 68 16.74 -21.71 4.77
N PHE A 69 15.58 -21.44 5.38
CA PHE A 69 14.76 -22.46 6.03
C PHE A 69 14.33 -23.56 5.04
N ILE A 70 13.72 -23.20 3.92
CA ILE A 70 13.15 -24.20 3.00
C ILE A 70 14.25 -25.02 2.32
N ILE A 71 15.38 -24.40 1.99
CA ILE A 71 16.57 -25.09 1.46
C ILE A 71 17.09 -26.09 2.50
N HIS A 72 17.24 -25.66 3.75
CA HIS A 72 17.72 -26.52 4.82
C HIS A 72 16.78 -27.71 5.05
N HIS A 73 15.48 -27.47 5.11
CA HIS A 73 14.46 -28.49 5.32
C HIS A 73 14.47 -29.55 4.22
N VAL A 74 14.54 -29.15 2.95
CA VAL A 74 14.60 -30.10 1.83
C VAL A 74 15.91 -30.90 1.86
N LEU A 75 17.04 -30.25 2.15
CA LEU A 75 18.32 -30.96 2.29
C LEU A 75 18.30 -31.98 3.44
N GLU A 76 17.63 -31.68 4.55
CA GLU A 76 17.46 -32.65 5.64
C GLU A 76 16.65 -33.88 5.21
N ILE A 77 15.58 -33.68 4.43
CA ILE A 77 14.79 -34.78 3.84
C ILE A 77 15.67 -35.64 2.93
N GLU A 78 16.44 -35.01 2.03
CA GLU A 78 17.34 -35.70 1.10
C GLU A 78 18.46 -36.46 1.84
N LEU A 79 18.98 -35.90 2.93
CA LEU A 79 19.97 -36.57 3.77
C LEU A 79 19.39 -37.82 4.42
N ASN A 80 18.14 -37.75 4.89
CA ASN A 80 17.47 -38.88 5.50
C ASN A 80 17.14 -39.99 4.49
N LYS A 81 16.77 -39.64 3.24
CA LYS A 81 16.65 -40.61 2.14
C LYS A 81 17.98 -41.31 1.87
N HIS A 82 19.06 -40.55 1.76
CA HIS A 82 20.41 -41.08 1.55
C HIS A 82 20.80 -42.09 2.65
N ARG A 83 20.57 -41.74 3.93
CA ARG A 83 20.85 -42.61 5.07
C ARG A 83 20.06 -43.93 5.04
N ARG A 84 18.88 -43.95 4.41
CA ARG A 84 18.07 -45.16 4.21
C ARG A 84 18.44 -45.96 2.96
N GLY A 85 19.42 -45.50 2.18
CA GLY A 85 19.80 -46.09 0.90
C GLY A 85 18.81 -45.80 -0.23
N GLU A 86 17.93 -44.80 -0.05
CA GLU A 86 17.00 -44.34 -1.09
C GLU A 86 17.70 -43.36 -2.05
N SER A 87 17.14 -43.24 -3.26
CA SER A 87 17.60 -42.23 -4.23
C SER A 87 17.47 -40.82 -3.63
N SER A 88 18.55 -40.05 -3.73
CA SER A 88 18.69 -38.74 -3.08
C SER A 88 19.75 -37.89 -3.78
N ILE A 89 19.65 -36.57 -3.61
CA ILE A 89 20.65 -35.61 -4.11
C ILE A 89 22.05 -35.98 -3.59
N TYR A 90 22.17 -36.32 -2.30
CA TYR A 90 23.45 -36.71 -1.71
C TYR A 90 24.05 -37.96 -2.37
N GLY A 91 23.23 -38.98 -2.63
CA GLY A 91 23.69 -40.20 -3.28
C GLY A 91 24.16 -39.97 -4.71
N ILE A 92 23.43 -39.14 -5.47
CA ILE A 92 23.78 -38.79 -6.85
C ILE A 92 25.09 -38.01 -6.90
N ILE A 93 25.24 -36.97 -6.05
CA ILE A 93 26.47 -36.16 -6.00
C ILE A 93 27.67 -37.00 -5.52
N GLU A 94 27.48 -37.85 -4.52
CA GLU A 94 28.53 -38.75 -4.04
C GLU A 94 28.98 -39.73 -5.13
N ASN A 95 28.03 -40.31 -5.88
CA ASN A 95 28.32 -41.22 -6.99
C ASN A 95 29.13 -40.52 -8.09
N ALA A 96 28.74 -39.30 -8.48
CA ALA A 96 29.47 -38.50 -9.46
C ALA A 96 30.90 -38.18 -9.01
N GLY A 97 31.10 -37.84 -7.74
CA GLY A 97 32.44 -37.60 -7.17
C GLY A 97 33.32 -38.86 -7.11
N LYS A 98 32.73 -40.04 -6.89
CA LYS A 98 33.46 -41.32 -6.77
C LYS A 98 33.84 -41.92 -8.12
N LYS A 99 32.88 -42.04 -9.05
CA LYS A 99 33.11 -42.70 -10.33
C LYS A 99 33.78 -41.76 -11.34
N GLY A 100 33.41 -40.48 -11.32
CA GLY A 100 33.65 -39.59 -12.44
C GLY A 100 32.98 -40.09 -13.72
N GLY A 101 33.16 -39.38 -14.82
CA GLY A 101 32.55 -39.74 -16.11
C GLY A 101 31.48 -38.74 -16.55
N LYS A 102 31.23 -38.70 -17.86
CA LYS A 102 30.30 -37.75 -18.45
C LYS A 102 28.88 -37.96 -17.90
N ASP A 103 28.40 -39.20 -17.93
CA ASP A 103 27.01 -39.54 -17.58
C ASP A 103 26.73 -39.25 -16.10
N GLU A 104 27.64 -39.61 -15.20
CA GLU A 104 27.48 -39.35 -13.76
C GLU A 104 27.54 -37.85 -13.42
N THR A 105 28.43 -37.09 -14.07
CA THR A 105 28.48 -35.63 -13.87
C THR A 105 27.26 -34.91 -14.47
N GLU A 106 26.69 -35.43 -15.56
CA GLU A 106 25.46 -34.92 -16.17
C GLU A 106 24.24 -35.19 -15.28
N GLU A 107 24.15 -36.39 -14.68
CA GLU A 107 23.11 -36.73 -13.71
C GLU A 107 23.17 -35.81 -12.47
N ALA A 108 24.37 -35.57 -11.92
CA ALA A 108 24.55 -34.65 -10.80
C ALA A 108 24.20 -33.20 -11.15
N LEU A 109 24.54 -32.73 -12.37
CA LEU A 109 24.12 -31.42 -12.83
C LEU A 109 22.60 -31.32 -12.93
N ASN A 110 21.95 -32.32 -13.52
CA ASN A 110 20.49 -32.32 -13.71
C ASN A 110 19.75 -32.29 -12.37
N VAL A 111 20.15 -33.11 -11.39
CA VAL A 111 19.47 -33.09 -10.08
C VAL A 111 19.68 -31.77 -9.33
N MET A 112 20.85 -31.13 -9.49
CA MET A 112 21.11 -29.81 -8.91
C MET A 112 20.25 -28.72 -9.57
N LEU A 113 20.07 -28.78 -10.89
CA LEU A 113 19.18 -27.86 -11.62
C LEU A 113 17.72 -28.04 -11.20
N GLU A 114 17.25 -29.28 -11.08
CA GLU A 114 15.90 -29.58 -10.59
C GLU A 114 15.68 -29.08 -9.15
N PHE A 115 16.66 -29.30 -8.26
CA PHE A 115 16.62 -28.77 -6.91
C PHE A 115 16.56 -27.24 -6.89
N GLN A 116 17.43 -26.57 -7.65
CA GLN A 116 17.45 -25.11 -7.75
C GLN A 116 16.11 -24.58 -8.29
N GLU A 117 15.54 -25.19 -9.32
CA GLU A 117 14.26 -24.78 -9.88
C GLU A 117 13.12 -24.98 -8.85
N ALA A 118 13.08 -26.12 -8.17
CA ALA A 118 12.09 -26.41 -7.13
C ALA A 118 12.19 -25.42 -5.95
N ALA A 119 13.40 -25.12 -5.47
CA ALA A 119 13.64 -24.14 -4.43
C ALA A 119 13.15 -22.75 -4.85
N ASN A 120 13.54 -22.30 -6.05
CA ASN A 120 13.11 -21.01 -6.58
C ASN A 120 11.59 -20.92 -6.75
N ARG A 121 10.93 -21.99 -7.20
CA ARG A 121 9.46 -22.03 -7.30
C ARG A 121 8.81 -21.82 -5.93
N GLN A 122 9.27 -22.52 -4.89
CA GLN A 122 8.71 -22.39 -3.54
C GLN A 122 8.98 -21.01 -2.91
N ILE A 123 10.20 -20.49 -3.06
CA ILE A 123 10.58 -19.16 -2.57
C ILE A 123 9.72 -18.08 -3.24
N ASN A 124 9.59 -18.12 -4.57
CA ASN A 124 8.78 -17.15 -5.30
C ASN A 124 7.29 -17.28 -5.01
N ALA A 125 6.78 -18.51 -4.82
CA ALA A 125 5.39 -18.72 -4.42
C ALA A 125 5.10 -18.06 -3.06
N LYS A 126 5.96 -18.27 -2.05
CA LYS A 126 5.81 -17.64 -0.74
C LYS A 126 5.96 -16.12 -0.82
N LYS A 127 6.92 -15.61 -1.59
CA LYS A 127 7.10 -14.18 -1.82
C LYS A 127 5.84 -13.54 -2.41
N ASN A 128 5.26 -14.16 -3.43
CA ASN A 128 4.03 -13.66 -4.05
C ASN A 128 2.83 -13.74 -3.11
N GLU A 129 2.73 -14.80 -2.32
CA GLU A 129 1.69 -14.96 -1.29
C GLU A 129 1.70 -13.81 -0.28
N LEU A 130 2.89 -13.36 0.15
CA LEU A 130 3.03 -12.27 1.12
C LEU A 130 2.91 -10.88 0.49
N LEU A 131 3.45 -10.67 -0.72
CA LEU A 131 3.46 -9.36 -1.39
C LEU A 131 2.12 -9.00 -2.05
N SER A 132 1.43 -9.98 -2.65
CA SER A 132 0.17 -9.74 -3.39
C SER A 132 -0.87 -8.95 -2.58
N PRO A 133 -1.19 -9.30 -1.32
CA PRO A 133 -2.19 -8.57 -0.57
C PRO A 133 -1.73 -7.16 -0.17
N ILE A 134 -0.43 -6.95 0.07
CA ILE A 134 0.15 -5.62 0.34
C ILE A 134 0.03 -4.71 -0.88
N LEU A 135 0.34 -5.24 -2.08
CA LEU A 135 0.20 -4.51 -3.34
C LEU A 135 -1.26 -4.15 -3.64
N GLN A 136 -2.20 -5.03 -3.28
CA GLN A 136 -3.63 -4.75 -3.43
C GLN A 136 -4.06 -3.60 -2.52
N GLN A 137 -3.65 -3.62 -1.25
CA GLN A 137 -3.98 -2.52 -0.34
C GLN A 137 -3.35 -1.21 -0.75
N GLU A 138 -2.08 -1.20 -1.18
CA GLU A 138 -1.44 0.02 -1.69
C GLU A 138 -2.30 0.67 -2.78
N ARG A 139 -2.81 -0.14 -3.73
CA ARG A 139 -3.71 0.36 -4.77
C ARG A 139 -5.02 0.92 -4.23
N GLU A 140 -5.63 0.25 -3.26
CA GLU A 140 -6.91 0.67 -2.66
C GLU A 140 -6.77 2.00 -1.91
N VAL A 141 -5.73 2.14 -1.08
CA VAL A 141 -5.46 3.37 -0.33
C VAL A 141 -5.18 4.53 -1.29
N LEU A 142 -4.33 4.30 -2.30
CA LEU A 142 -4.01 5.32 -3.29
C LEU A 142 -5.25 5.74 -4.09
N SER A 143 -6.10 4.80 -4.48
CA SER A 143 -7.36 5.08 -5.17
C SER A 143 -8.32 5.90 -4.30
N ALA A 144 -8.44 5.58 -3.01
CA ALA A 144 -9.27 6.34 -2.07
C ALA A 144 -8.77 7.78 -1.89
N ILE A 145 -7.45 7.97 -1.79
CA ILE A 145 -6.81 9.29 -1.78
C ILE A 145 -7.14 10.03 -3.07
N ASP A 146 -6.86 9.43 -4.22
CA ASP A 146 -7.07 10.06 -5.54
C ASP A 146 -8.52 10.51 -5.72
N GLN A 147 -9.49 9.65 -5.42
CA GLN A 147 -10.91 9.97 -5.54
C GLN A 147 -11.31 11.15 -4.62
N SER A 148 -10.84 11.15 -3.37
CA SER A 148 -11.20 12.17 -2.39
C SER A 148 -10.64 13.55 -2.72
N TYR A 149 -9.37 13.61 -3.18
CA TYR A 149 -8.76 14.85 -3.63
C TYR A 149 -9.36 15.34 -4.95
N GLN A 150 -9.61 14.47 -5.93
CA GLN A 150 -10.22 14.85 -7.19
C GLN A 150 -11.62 15.46 -6.99
N ASN A 151 -12.45 14.86 -6.12
CA ASN A 151 -13.76 15.41 -5.77
C ASN A 151 -13.65 16.82 -5.16
N THR A 152 -12.68 17.02 -4.27
CA THR A 152 -12.47 18.31 -3.57
C THR A 152 -11.91 19.38 -4.50
N ILE A 153 -10.96 19.01 -5.37
CA ILE A 153 -10.39 19.89 -6.40
C ILE A 153 -11.47 20.29 -7.41
N TYR A 154 -12.32 19.34 -7.83
CA TYR A 154 -13.44 19.62 -8.72
C TYR A 154 -14.40 20.63 -8.08
N ALA A 155 -14.80 20.40 -6.83
CA ALA A 155 -15.65 21.32 -6.07
C ALA A 155 -15.03 22.73 -5.95
N ASN A 156 -13.74 22.83 -5.62
CA ASN A 156 -13.04 24.12 -5.56
C ASN A 156 -12.93 24.80 -6.93
N THR A 157 -12.74 24.04 -8.01
CA THR A 157 -12.70 24.56 -9.39
C THR A 157 -14.06 25.16 -9.77
N THR A 158 -15.15 24.45 -9.51
CA THR A 158 -16.52 24.92 -9.76
C THR A 158 -16.82 26.17 -8.95
N LEU A 159 -16.46 26.18 -7.65
CA LEU A 159 -16.61 27.36 -6.80
C LEU A 159 -15.79 28.54 -7.34
N THR A 160 -14.53 28.33 -7.72
CA THR A 160 -13.67 29.37 -8.30
C THR A 160 -14.29 29.95 -9.57
N ALA A 161 -14.83 29.10 -10.45
CA ALA A 161 -15.48 29.52 -11.69
C ALA A 161 -16.72 30.37 -11.40
N TYR A 162 -17.54 29.98 -10.42
CA TYR A 162 -18.69 30.76 -9.95
C TYR A 162 -18.27 32.12 -9.36
N LEU A 163 -17.25 32.16 -8.48
CA LEU A 163 -16.73 33.40 -7.92
C LEU A 163 -16.21 34.34 -9.02
N VAL A 164 -15.60 33.78 -10.07
CA VAL A 164 -15.16 34.54 -11.26
C VAL A 164 -16.34 35.03 -12.09
N SER A 165 -17.39 34.22 -12.30
CA SER A 165 -18.56 34.58 -13.11
C SER A 165 -19.43 35.63 -12.43
N VAL A 166 -19.75 35.48 -11.14
CA VAL A 166 -20.54 36.45 -10.35
C VAL A 166 -19.83 37.79 -10.23
N ARG A 167 -18.49 37.77 -10.15
CA ARG A 167 -17.69 39.01 -10.22
C ARG A 167 -17.75 39.67 -11.60
N LYS A 168 -17.96 38.90 -12.67
CA LYS A 168 -17.99 39.39 -14.06
C LYS A 168 -19.39 39.83 -14.53
N ILE A 169 -20.48 39.18 -14.11
CA ILE A 169 -21.86 39.48 -14.53
C ILE A 169 -22.87 39.14 -13.41
N LYS A 170 -23.83 40.05 -13.15
CA LYS A 170 -25.00 39.83 -12.27
C LYS A 170 -26.07 39.03 -13.02
N GLU A 171 -26.04 37.70 -12.97
CA GLU A 171 -27.20 36.77 -13.07
C GLU A 171 -26.72 35.37 -13.49
N SER A 172 -26.84 34.38 -12.60
CA SER A 172 -27.06 32.99 -13.02
C SER A 172 -27.75 32.19 -11.91
N GLN A 173 -28.63 31.28 -12.33
CA GLN A 173 -29.44 30.41 -11.48
C GLN A 173 -28.59 29.47 -10.60
N ASN A 174 -29.16 29.07 -9.46
CA ASN A 174 -28.54 28.20 -8.45
C ASN A 174 -28.24 26.80 -9.01
N GLU A 175 -26.97 26.44 -9.14
CA GLU A 175 -26.52 25.05 -9.14
C GLU A 175 -26.37 24.58 -7.68
N ALA A 176 -27.09 23.53 -7.31
CA ALA A 176 -26.97 22.92 -5.99
C ALA A 176 -25.60 22.24 -5.85
N LEU A 177 -24.69 22.87 -5.12
CA LEU A 177 -23.38 22.31 -4.76
C LEU A 177 -23.51 21.48 -3.49
N SER A 178 -23.90 20.21 -3.62
CA SER A 178 -23.67 19.22 -2.57
C SER A 178 -22.21 18.75 -2.64
N ILE A 179 -21.33 19.37 -1.85
CA ILE A 179 -19.90 19.06 -1.77
C ILE A 179 -19.64 18.18 -0.54
N ALA A 180 -19.17 16.95 -0.77
CA ALA A 180 -18.53 16.12 0.23
C ALA A 180 -17.17 15.68 -0.32
N GLY A 181 -16.08 16.01 0.37
CA GLY A 181 -14.72 15.67 -0.03
C GLY A 181 -13.76 15.77 1.16
N LEU A 182 -12.81 14.83 1.26
CA LEU A 182 -11.87 14.62 2.38
C LEU A 182 -12.46 14.11 3.70
N ASN A 183 -13.77 14.21 3.95
CA ASN A 183 -14.39 13.65 5.16
C ASN A 183 -14.13 12.14 5.29
N GLY A 184 -13.51 11.73 6.40
CA GLY A 184 -13.18 10.33 6.68
C GLY A 184 -11.91 9.80 6.01
N LEU A 185 -11.29 10.55 5.08
CA LEU A 185 -10.05 10.13 4.41
C LEU A 185 -8.90 9.97 5.41
N ASP A 186 -8.79 10.90 6.35
CA ASP A 186 -7.76 10.89 7.39
C ASP A 186 -7.88 9.65 8.29
N THR A 187 -9.11 9.30 8.69
CA THR A 187 -9.39 8.09 9.49
C THR A 187 -9.05 6.82 8.71
N THR A 188 -9.43 6.73 7.44
CA THR A 188 -9.14 5.57 6.59
C THR A 188 -7.64 5.37 6.41
N VAL A 189 -6.92 6.42 6.01
CA VAL A 189 -5.47 6.37 5.82
C VAL A 189 -4.75 6.07 7.13
N THR A 190 -5.12 6.72 8.23
CA THR A 190 -4.49 6.48 9.53
C THR A 190 -4.71 5.05 10.02
N ASN A 191 -5.94 4.53 9.94
CA ASN A 191 -6.23 3.16 10.36
C ASN A 191 -5.44 2.14 9.53
N GLN A 192 -5.39 2.31 8.21
CA GLN A 192 -4.58 1.44 7.35
C GLN A 192 -3.08 1.53 7.68
N LEU A 193 -2.54 2.74 7.91
CA LEU A 193 -1.12 2.90 8.28
C LEU A 193 -0.79 2.26 9.63
N VAL A 194 -1.68 2.35 10.63
CA VAL A 194 -1.52 1.72 11.95
C VAL A 194 -1.60 0.21 11.86
N GLU A 195 -2.54 -0.34 11.09
CA GLU A 195 -2.61 -1.79 10.90
C GLU A 195 -1.37 -2.30 10.17
N LEU A 196 -0.88 -1.53 9.19
CA LEU A 196 0.35 -1.83 8.47
C LEU A 196 1.62 -1.73 9.32
N SER A 197 1.68 -0.86 10.35
CA SER A 197 2.87 -0.80 11.23
C SER A 197 3.02 -2.09 12.02
N SER A 198 1.90 -2.70 12.38
CA SER A 198 1.89 -4.01 13.02
C SER A 198 2.44 -5.14 12.13
N PHE A 199 2.44 -5.00 10.80
CA PHE A 199 3.13 -5.95 9.90
C PHE A 199 4.64 -5.85 10.04
N VAL A 200 5.16 -4.62 10.09
CA VAL A 200 6.61 -4.37 10.22
C VAL A 200 7.11 -4.98 11.52
N ASP A 201 6.38 -4.78 12.62
CA ASP A 201 6.72 -5.38 13.90
C ASP A 201 6.68 -6.91 13.86
N VAL A 202 5.68 -7.50 13.21
CA VAL A 202 5.59 -8.97 13.07
C VAL A 202 6.76 -9.52 12.27
N ILE A 203 7.14 -8.88 11.15
CA ILE A 203 8.21 -9.36 10.28
C ILE A 203 9.57 -9.18 10.93
N LEU A 204 9.87 -8.00 11.49
CA LEU A 204 11.17 -7.71 12.09
C LEU A 204 11.35 -8.45 13.42
N ASP A 205 10.40 -8.34 14.34
CA ASP A 205 10.56 -8.90 15.69
C ASP A 205 10.47 -10.44 15.70
N LYS A 206 9.58 -11.03 14.90
CA LYS A 206 9.42 -12.49 14.87
C LYS A 206 10.32 -13.16 13.84
N GLY A 207 10.56 -12.53 12.70
CA GLY A 207 11.42 -13.06 11.64
C GLY A 207 12.84 -13.29 12.12
N GLU A 208 13.44 -12.29 12.78
CA GLU A 208 14.81 -12.38 13.31
C GLU A 208 14.99 -13.47 14.39
N LYS A 209 13.91 -13.82 15.09
CA LYS A 209 13.94 -14.81 16.18
C LYS A 209 13.75 -16.25 15.70
N ILE A 210 13.49 -16.48 14.41
CA ILE A 210 13.29 -17.83 13.88
C ILE A 210 14.65 -18.53 13.81
N ASN A 211 14.80 -19.58 14.62
CA ASN A 211 15.86 -20.55 14.41
C ASN A 211 15.48 -21.46 13.26
N ILE A 212 15.98 -21.17 12.06
CA ILE A 212 15.67 -21.89 10.80
C ILE A 212 15.98 -23.39 10.83
N LYS A 213 16.74 -23.87 11.82
CA LYS A 213 17.08 -25.30 12.00
C LYS A 213 16.18 -26.02 13.01
N SER A 214 15.20 -25.33 13.59
CA SER A 214 14.29 -25.91 14.57
C SER A 214 13.08 -26.52 13.88
N ASP A 215 12.58 -27.65 14.41
CA ASP A 215 11.28 -28.25 14.02
C ASP A 215 10.11 -27.26 14.11
N LYS A 216 10.23 -26.19 14.90
CA LYS A 216 9.21 -25.15 15.04
C LYS A 216 9.27 -24.05 13.99
N ALA A 217 10.34 -23.99 13.18
CA ALA A 217 10.55 -22.91 12.21
C ALA A 217 9.42 -22.85 11.18
N GLN A 218 8.95 -24.01 10.71
CA GLN A 218 7.82 -24.08 9.78
C GLN A 218 6.56 -23.43 10.36
N GLN A 219 6.19 -23.82 11.58
CA GLN A 219 5.01 -23.26 12.28
C GLN A 219 5.15 -21.76 12.48
N GLN A 220 6.34 -21.27 12.89
CA GLN A 220 6.57 -19.84 13.10
C GLN A 220 6.47 -19.03 11.80
N ILE A 221 6.96 -19.58 10.68
CA ILE A 221 6.82 -18.98 9.35
C ILE A 221 5.36 -18.95 8.91
N GLU A 222 4.61 -20.03 9.13
CA GLU A 222 3.18 -20.10 8.85
C GLU A 222 2.37 -19.11 9.70
N ASP A 223 2.71 -18.97 10.98
CA ASP A 223 2.09 -17.98 11.88
C ASP A 223 2.32 -16.55 11.40
N ILE A 224 3.53 -16.22 10.93
CA ILE A 224 3.84 -14.92 10.31
C ILE A 224 3.00 -14.73 9.05
N ALA A 225 2.98 -15.71 8.15
CA ALA A 225 2.22 -15.63 6.90
C ALA A 225 0.71 -15.46 7.14
N ASN A 226 0.16 -16.20 8.11
CA ASN A 226 -1.25 -16.10 8.48
C ASN A 226 -1.56 -14.74 9.11
N LYS A 227 -0.68 -14.22 9.97
CA LYS A 227 -0.87 -12.90 10.56
C LYS A 227 -0.81 -11.78 9.53
N ILE A 228 0.09 -11.89 8.54
CA ILE A 228 0.13 -10.99 7.38
C ILE A 228 -1.21 -11.04 6.65
N LYS A 229 -1.74 -12.24 6.35
CA LYS A 229 -3.05 -12.41 5.68
C LYS A 229 -4.22 -11.86 6.49
N GLU A 230 -4.26 -12.09 7.80
CA GLU A 230 -5.33 -11.59 8.68
C GLU A 230 -5.37 -10.06 8.68
N LEU A 231 -4.21 -9.43 8.86
CA LEU A 231 -4.09 -7.99 8.82
C LEU A 231 -4.44 -7.46 7.42
N THR A 232 -4.21 -8.24 6.36
CA THR A 232 -4.60 -7.79 5.01
C THR A 232 -6.09 -7.96 4.70
N ASN A 233 -6.74 -8.99 5.23
CA ASN A 233 -8.15 -9.30 5.01
C ASN A 233 -9.10 -8.45 5.86
N LYS A 234 -8.66 -7.91 7.00
CA LYS A 234 -9.49 -7.02 7.84
C LYS A 234 -9.88 -5.72 7.14
N ILE A 235 -9.17 -5.36 6.07
CA ILE A 235 -9.31 -4.09 5.35
C ILE A 235 -10.27 -4.22 4.14
N THR A 236 -10.64 -5.45 3.74
CA THR A 236 -11.56 -5.71 2.61
C THR A 236 -13.04 -5.75 3.01
N LYS A 237 -13.37 -5.48 4.28
CA LYS A 237 -14.73 -5.40 4.83
C LYS A 237 -15.03 -3.99 5.31
#